data_AF-A0A817EAC1-F1
#
_entry.id   AF-A0A817EAC1-F1
#
_cell.length_a   1.000
_cell.length_b   1.000
_cell.length_c   1.000
_cell.angle_alpha   90.00
_cell.angle_beta   90.00
_cell.angle_gamma   90.00
#
_symmetry.space_group_name_H-M   'P 1'
#
loop_
_entity.id
_entity.type
_entity.pdbx_description
1 polymer ?
#
loop_
_entity_poly.entity_id
_entity_poly.type
_entity_poly.pdbx_seq_one_letter_code
_entity_poly.pdbx_strand_id
1 'polypeptide(L)'
;MCEWREFRPQQKLLNSNFDGYRLTLEPLAQYSLKFDNNIHVQKDIDLDNDLYTYNGIKGFKSLNQLYINNNDLYFFDQMHSIQKINLSSNESLSHLQQPTIVYHLSKNTLYGSMIFITDSLVFLCDGRSRLFILNTNNNSKWKLLHEEDFDEYLTSPMRLLHAVYYEGYLHAIIGFIQTECKLFWVTFSLGLSSEIKLTRRRILNGKKWPDFVSIESNGQGLYIAAEGFYTFTFDSLIEVKKEEISKQLVVEKIESPLHYIWSQTHSIVEIEIDSKTDESQQWSVNMESNHLKCSVNDIILIDAKLYDNIDPKESSYVITKDKSNLLTITLHKSNAGSFWNEIFKEGQAVSGDIKMNSLPETTNNIEEDDEIKQPYNSQQLEECDQYSNDTDNFLSRFDGDKHCITHQALIYNQILFTKLDPPSLCIRHDVDGVIWHINSIVTNDQAPWTHEATLNAFGYVQASKQSRKFISTPADYSYALISDTSTHLYIYKQNSPASNLPGSSLRNRKSGKVVESIAKQHMISLENHCEILGLITTNERTFILTDDQLFIITI
;
A
#
# COMPACT_ATOMS: atom_id res chain seq x y z
N MET A 1 -18.42 14.79 5.15
CA MET A 1 -18.86 13.38 5.12
C MET A 1 -17.89 12.67 4.20
N CYS A 2 -17.22 11.63 4.68
CA CYS A 2 -16.26 10.84 3.89
C CYS A 2 -17.02 10.04 2.82
N GLU A 3 -16.56 10.07 1.57
CA GLU A 3 -17.11 9.25 0.49
C GLU A 3 -16.39 7.89 0.42
N TRP A 4 -17.15 6.81 0.58
CA TRP A 4 -16.63 5.46 0.40
C TRP A 4 -16.63 5.05 -1.07
N ARG A 5 -15.53 4.45 -1.49
CA ARG A 5 -15.31 3.99 -2.86
C ARG A 5 -14.74 2.57 -2.82
N GLU A 6 -14.98 1.80 -3.88
CA GLU A 6 -14.52 0.42 -3.99
C GLU A 6 -13.49 0.26 -5.10
N PHE A 7 -12.59 -0.70 -4.93
CA PHE A 7 -11.71 -1.18 -5.99
C PHE A 7 -12.46 -2.18 -6.88
N ARG A 8 -13.23 -1.68 -7.86
CA ARG A 8 -13.94 -2.50 -8.86
C ARG A 8 -13.17 -2.58 -10.18
N PRO A 9 -12.48 -3.69 -10.50
CA PRO A 9 -11.74 -3.80 -11.75
C PRO A 9 -12.66 -3.68 -12.97
N GLN A 10 -12.25 -2.86 -13.93
CA GLN A 10 -12.89 -2.82 -15.24
C GLN A 10 -12.69 -4.13 -16.01
N GLN A 11 -13.79 -4.84 -16.31
CA GLN A 11 -13.76 -6.13 -17.02
C GLN A 11 -13.02 -6.09 -18.36
N LYS A 12 -13.09 -4.96 -19.08
CA LYS A 12 -12.41 -4.77 -20.38
C LYS A 12 -10.88 -4.80 -20.30
N LEU A 13 -10.30 -4.60 -19.11
CA LEU A 13 -8.86 -4.60 -18.86
C LEU A 13 -8.36 -5.95 -18.33
N LEU A 14 -9.27 -6.83 -17.90
CA LEU A 14 -8.96 -8.18 -17.44
C LEU A 14 -8.87 -9.15 -18.63
N ASN A 15 -7.96 -10.12 -18.53
CA ASN A 15 -7.81 -11.15 -19.55
C ASN A 15 -8.14 -12.55 -18.99
N SER A 16 -9.41 -12.93 -19.09
CA SER A 16 -9.89 -14.25 -18.63
C SER A 16 -9.35 -15.44 -19.45
N ASN A 17 -8.73 -15.20 -20.61
CA ASN A 17 -8.16 -16.24 -21.48
C ASN A 17 -6.63 -16.30 -21.37
N PHE A 18 -6.04 -15.75 -20.31
CA PHE A 18 -4.60 -15.76 -20.13
C PHE A 18 -4.08 -17.17 -19.79
N ASP A 19 -3.34 -17.78 -20.72
CA ASP A 19 -2.82 -19.16 -20.62
C ASP A 19 -1.44 -19.27 -19.93
N GLY A 20 -0.94 -18.17 -19.34
CA GLY A 20 0.34 -18.12 -18.61
C GLY A 20 1.54 -17.63 -19.43
N TYR A 21 2.64 -17.35 -18.72
CA TYR A 21 3.91 -16.94 -19.33
C TYR A 21 4.71 -18.14 -19.85
N ARG A 22 5.34 -17.99 -21.02
CA ARG A 22 6.29 -18.96 -21.59
C ARG A 22 7.71 -18.50 -21.34
N LEU A 23 8.52 -19.36 -20.71
CA LEU A 23 9.94 -19.11 -20.57
C LEU A 23 10.57 -18.94 -21.96
N THR A 24 11.31 -17.86 -22.13
CA THR A 24 12.09 -17.58 -23.35
C THR A 24 13.58 -17.58 -23.02
N LEU A 25 14.37 -18.10 -23.96
CA LEU A 25 15.83 -18.10 -23.92
C LEU A 25 16.41 -17.05 -24.88
N GLU A 26 15.57 -16.19 -25.44
CA GLU A 26 16.01 -15.06 -26.26
C GLU A 26 16.93 -14.15 -25.40
N PRO A 27 18.18 -13.92 -25.81
CA PRO A 27 19.10 -13.12 -25.02
C PRO A 27 18.69 -11.65 -25.06
N LEU A 28 18.67 -11.02 -23.89
CA LEU A 28 18.58 -9.57 -23.75
C LEU A 28 19.99 -8.98 -23.66
N ALA A 29 20.23 -7.83 -24.28
CA ALA A 29 21.52 -7.18 -24.22
C ALA A 29 21.82 -6.70 -22.80
N GLN A 30 22.97 -7.10 -22.26
CA GLN A 30 23.41 -6.80 -20.91
C GLN A 30 24.72 -6.01 -20.96
N TYR A 31 24.78 -4.94 -20.18
CA TYR A 31 25.97 -4.11 -19.99
C TYR A 31 26.24 -3.98 -18.50
N SER A 32 27.50 -3.79 -18.13
CA SER A 32 27.89 -3.58 -16.74
C SER A 32 28.97 -2.50 -16.66
N LEU A 33 28.82 -1.59 -15.70
CA LEU A 33 29.84 -0.65 -15.28
C LEU A 33 30.33 -1.08 -13.90
N LYS A 34 31.60 -1.48 -13.81
CA LYS A 34 32.26 -1.72 -12.53
C LYS A 34 32.84 -0.42 -11.98
N PHE A 35 32.53 -0.12 -10.73
CA PHE A 35 33.01 1.08 -10.07
C PHE A 35 34.48 0.95 -9.65
N ASP A 36 35.15 2.09 -9.51
CA ASP A 36 36.48 2.14 -8.92
C ASP A 36 36.45 1.63 -7.46
N ASN A 37 37.53 0.99 -6.99
CA ASN A 37 37.60 0.30 -5.69
C ASN A 37 37.27 1.16 -4.45
N ASN A 38 37.22 2.48 -4.58
CA ASN A 38 36.89 3.42 -3.51
C ASN A 38 35.41 3.83 -3.50
N ILE A 39 34.63 3.41 -4.50
CA ILE A 39 33.21 3.73 -4.63
C ILE A 39 32.42 2.47 -4.27
N HIS A 40 31.81 2.52 -3.09
CA HIS A 40 30.90 1.50 -2.62
C HIS A 40 29.55 2.11 -2.31
N VAL A 41 28.47 1.46 -2.76
CA VAL A 41 27.11 1.91 -2.51
C VAL A 41 26.78 1.75 -1.02
N GLN A 42 26.05 2.72 -0.49
CA GLN A 42 25.52 2.64 0.86
C GLN A 42 24.57 1.44 0.98
N LYS A 43 24.87 0.52 1.90
CA LYS A 43 24.02 -0.64 2.19
C LYS A 43 22.87 -0.26 3.12
N ASP A 44 21.87 -1.14 3.19
CA ASP A 44 20.76 -0.99 4.13
C ASP A 44 21.27 -0.89 5.58
N ILE A 45 20.55 -0.14 6.41
CA ILE A 45 20.89 0.01 7.83
C ILE A 45 20.69 -1.33 8.54
N ASP A 46 21.70 -1.72 9.31
CA ASP A 46 21.50 -2.67 10.41
C ASP A 46 20.68 -1.95 11.48
N LEU A 47 19.38 -2.24 11.50
CA LEU A 47 18.48 -1.68 12.52
C LEU A 47 19.01 -2.10 13.89
N ASP A 48 19.28 -1.11 14.76
CA ASP A 48 19.58 -1.36 16.17
C ASP A 48 18.45 -2.21 16.79
N ASN A 49 18.76 -2.97 17.85
CA ASN A 49 17.80 -3.87 18.50
C ASN A 49 16.45 -3.19 18.85
N ASP A 50 16.48 -1.90 19.22
CA ASP A 50 15.28 -1.12 19.55
C ASP A 50 14.44 -0.73 18.33
N LEU A 51 15.03 -0.71 17.13
CA LEU A 51 14.37 -0.40 15.85
C LEU A 51 13.99 -1.66 15.06
N TYR A 52 14.32 -2.86 15.55
CA TYR A 52 13.88 -4.14 14.97
C TYR A 52 12.40 -4.43 15.29
N THR A 53 11.54 -3.49 14.91
CA THR A 53 10.08 -3.58 15.03
C THR A 53 9.46 -3.78 13.65
N TYR A 54 8.19 -4.20 13.60
CA TYR A 54 7.45 -4.29 12.34
C TYR A 54 7.51 -2.98 11.53
N ASN A 55 7.30 -1.83 12.18
CA ASN A 55 7.36 -0.53 11.53
C ASN A 55 8.78 -0.21 11.04
N GLY A 56 9.81 -0.50 11.84
CA GLY A 56 11.20 -0.29 11.46
C GLY A 56 11.60 -1.08 10.21
N ILE A 57 11.25 -2.37 10.18
CA ILE A 57 11.49 -3.24 9.02
C ILE A 57 10.71 -2.73 7.80
N LYS A 58 9.41 -2.49 7.94
CA LYS A 58 8.55 -2.04 6.83
C LYS A 58 8.99 -0.68 6.25
N GLY A 59 9.43 0.24 7.11
CA GLY A 59 9.80 1.59 6.69
C GLY A 59 11.22 1.75 6.17
N PHE A 60 12.16 0.91 6.63
CA PHE A 60 13.60 1.18 6.49
C PHE A 60 14.47 0.02 6.00
N LYS A 61 13.92 -1.19 5.79
CA LYS A 61 14.65 -2.31 5.14
C LYS A 61 14.36 -2.37 3.64
N SER A 62 15.31 -2.89 2.85
CA SER A 62 15.17 -3.13 1.41
C SER A 62 14.78 -1.88 0.62
N LEU A 63 15.41 -0.76 0.95
CA LEU A 63 15.15 0.50 0.27
C LEU A 63 15.87 0.54 -1.07
N ASN A 64 15.24 1.14 -2.07
CA ASN A 64 15.86 1.33 -3.37
C ASN A 64 16.92 2.45 -3.28
N GLN A 65 18.20 2.09 -3.44
CA GLN A 65 19.31 3.05 -3.41
C GLN A 65 19.56 3.75 -4.75
N LEU A 66 18.85 3.36 -5.80
CA LEU A 66 19.02 3.90 -7.14
C LEU A 66 17.90 4.90 -7.44
N TYR A 67 18.30 6.08 -7.91
CA TYR A 67 17.41 7.19 -8.27
C TYR A 67 17.70 7.60 -9.72
N ILE A 68 16.69 8.14 -10.41
CA ILE A 68 16.81 8.60 -11.80
C ILE A 68 16.27 10.02 -11.93
N ASN A 69 16.95 10.85 -12.72
CA ASN A 69 16.47 12.16 -13.15
C ASN A 69 17.06 12.49 -14.52
N ASN A 70 16.23 12.89 -15.49
CA ASN A 70 16.67 13.21 -16.85
C ASN A 70 17.61 12.17 -17.47
N ASN A 71 17.28 10.89 -17.30
CA ASN A 71 18.08 9.72 -17.70
C ASN A 71 19.40 9.53 -16.97
N ASP A 72 19.87 10.46 -16.16
CA ASP A 72 21.05 10.23 -15.33
C ASP A 72 20.66 9.49 -14.05
N LEU A 73 21.58 8.65 -13.55
CA LEU A 73 21.36 7.84 -12.36
C LEU A 73 22.11 8.41 -11.16
N TYR A 74 21.53 8.24 -9.98
CA TYR A 74 22.07 8.74 -8.73
C TYR A 74 21.96 7.70 -7.63
N PHE A 75 22.94 7.66 -6.73
CA PHE A 75 22.93 6.80 -5.54
C PHE A 75 23.79 7.41 -4.43
N PHE A 76 23.61 6.92 -3.19
CA PHE A 76 24.46 7.27 -2.06
C PHE A 76 25.62 6.29 -1.92
N ASP A 77 26.84 6.79 -1.74
CA ASP A 77 27.99 5.97 -1.38
C ASP A 77 28.11 5.79 0.15
N GLN A 78 28.96 4.86 0.57
CA GLN A 78 29.25 4.58 1.98
C GLN A 78 29.89 5.77 2.73
N MET A 79 30.37 6.78 2.00
CA MET A 79 30.91 8.02 2.56
C MET A 79 29.85 9.13 2.62
N HIS A 80 28.57 8.79 2.40
CA HIS A 80 27.42 9.69 2.40
C HIS A 80 27.49 10.80 1.34
N SER A 81 28.12 10.49 0.21
CA SER A 81 28.16 11.35 -0.96
C SER A 81 27.16 10.86 -2.00
N ILE A 82 26.59 11.79 -2.74
CA ILE A 82 25.72 11.50 -3.87
C ILE A 82 26.60 11.32 -5.10
N GLN A 83 26.59 10.12 -5.64
CA GLN A 83 27.25 9.74 -6.87
C GLN A 83 26.29 9.89 -8.04
N LYS A 84 26.76 10.45 -9.14
CA LYS A 84 26.04 10.59 -10.41
C LYS A 84 26.68 9.70 -11.47
N ILE A 85 25.88 8.93 -12.19
CA ILE A 85 26.28 8.22 -13.40
C ILE A 85 25.59 8.91 -14.59
N ASN A 86 26.40 9.48 -15.48
CA ASN A 86 25.90 10.15 -16.67
C ASN A 86 25.57 9.12 -17.76
N LEU A 87 24.30 9.00 -18.12
CA LEU A 87 23.86 8.17 -19.25
C LEU A 87 23.65 8.99 -20.52
N SER A 88 23.34 10.28 -20.38
CA SER A 88 23.04 11.19 -21.49
C SER A 88 24.26 11.53 -22.36
N SER A 89 25.47 11.51 -21.80
CA SER A 89 26.71 11.83 -22.50
C SER A 89 27.30 10.66 -23.30
N ASN A 90 26.79 9.45 -23.11
CA ASN A 90 27.39 8.24 -23.67
C ASN A 90 26.56 7.72 -24.83
N GLU A 91 27.09 7.85 -26.06
CA GLU A 91 26.50 7.23 -27.26
C GLU A 91 26.54 5.68 -27.19
N SER A 92 27.42 5.10 -26.34
CA SER A 92 27.51 3.65 -26.13
C SER A 92 27.44 3.26 -24.66
N LEU A 93 26.55 2.31 -24.34
CA LEU A 93 26.41 1.67 -23.04
C LEU A 93 27.63 0.81 -22.65
N SER A 94 28.51 0.50 -23.60
CA SER A 94 29.74 -0.26 -23.34
C SER A 94 30.87 0.56 -22.71
N HIS A 95 30.76 1.89 -22.74
CA HIS A 95 31.82 2.81 -22.30
C HIS A 95 31.28 3.90 -21.37
N LEU A 96 30.50 3.48 -20.37
CA LEU A 96 30.05 4.41 -19.34
C LEU A 96 31.23 4.94 -18.51
N GLN A 97 31.14 6.22 -18.15
CA GLN A 97 32.12 6.87 -17.30
C GLN A 97 31.91 6.47 -15.83
N GLN A 98 32.99 6.52 -15.03
CA GLN A 98 32.92 6.30 -13.59
C GLN A 98 31.97 7.31 -12.92
N PRO A 99 31.31 6.91 -11.82
CA PRO A 99 30.45 7.81 -11.06
C PRO A 99 31.21 9.05 -10.56
N THR A 100 30.56 10.20 -10.59
CA THR A 100 31.12 11.46 -10.10
C THR A 100 30.33 11.99 -8.92
N ILE A 101 31.01 12.49 -7.90
CA ILE A 101 30.37 13.08 -6.73
C ILE A 101 29.75 14.43 -7.11
N VAL A 102 28.45 14.59 -6.83
CA VAL A 102 27.72 15.85 -7.05
C VAL A 102 27.37 16.58 -5.75
N TYR A 103 27.34 15.87 -4.62
CA TYR A 103 27.05 16.45 -3.32
C TYR A 103 27.59 15.57 -2.18
N HIS A 104 27.93 16.18 -1.05
CA HIS A 104 28.35 15.47 0.16
C HIS A 104 27.39 15.83 1.30
N LEU A 105 26.81 14.81 1.94
CA LEU A 105 26.06 15.00 3.18
C LEU A 105 27.02 15.11 4.38
N SER A 106 26.50 15.61 5.51
CA SER A 106 27.25 15.72 6.75
C SER A 106 27.47 14.35 7.41
N LYS A 107 28.44 14.22 8.33
CA LYS A 107 28.87 12.91 8.89
C LYS A 107 27.84 12.16 9.73
N ASN A 108 26.72 12.77 10.10
CA ASN A 108 25.73 12.17 11.01
C ASN A 108 24.50 11.60 10.25
N THR A 109 24.65 11.27 8.98
CA THR A 109 23.57 10.70 8.17
C THR A 109 23.33 9.22 8.48
N LEU A 110 22.07 8.82 8.48
CA LEU A 110 21.67 7.41 8.59
C LEU A 110 21.39 6.86 7.20
N TYR A 111 20.31 7.36 6.59
CA TYR A 111 19.79 6.90 5.31
C TYR A 111 19.50 8.07 4.38
N GLY A 112 20.31 8.23 3.34
CA GLY A 112 20.02 9.20 2.29
C GLY A 112 18.76 8.80 1.53
N SER A 113 17.73 9.63 1.54
CA SER A 113 16.61 9.51 0.59
C SER A 113 16.49 10.78 -0.23
N MET A 114 16.23 10.64 -1.52
CA MET A 114 16.07 11.79 -2.41
C MET A 114 14.85 11.64 -3.32
N ILE A 115 14.20 12.77 -3.62
CA ILE A 115 13.12 12.85 -4.60
C ILE A 115 13.36 14.08 -5.47
N PHE A 116 13.50 13.84 -6.78
CA PHE A 116 13.57 14.89 -7.78
C PHE A 116 12.17 15.47 -7.99
N ILE A 117 12.05 16.79 -7.91
CA ILE A 117 10.78 17.51 -8.01
C ILE A 117 10.63 18.16 -9.37
N THR A 118 11.75 18.66 -9.87
CA THR A 118 11.94 19.08 -11.25
C THR A 118 13.31 18.61 -11.68
N ASP A 119 13.61 18.75 -12.96
CA ASP A 119 14.93 18.54 -13.56
C ASP A 119 16.08 19.22 -12.79
N SER A 120 15.76 20.33 -12.11
CA SER A 120 16.69 21.26 -11.47
C SER A 120 16.61 21.31 -9.94
N LEU A 121 15.65 20.60 -9.33
CA LEU A 121 15.37 20.66 -7.89
C LEU A 121 15.17 19.27 -7.30
N VAL A 122 15.83 19.03 -6.18
CA VAL A 122 15.76 17.76 -5.44
C VAL A 122 15.56 18.03 -3.96
N PHE A 123 14.61 17.29 -3.36
CA PHE A 123 14.57 17.13 -1.91
C PHE A 123 15.49 16.00 -1.51
N LEU A 124 16.28 16.24 -0.47
CA LEU A 124 17.22 15.30 0.08
C LEU A 124 17.00 15.20 1.58
N CYS A 125 16.97 14.00 2.12
CA CYS A 125 16.81 13.70 3.53
C CYS A 125 18.04 12.90 3.97
N ASP A 126 18.68 13.31 5.07
CA ASP A 126 19.86 12.61 5.63
C ASP A 126 19.51 11.32 6.41
N GLY A 127 18.22 11.06 6.56
CA GLY A 127 17.67 9.93 7.28
C GLY A 127 17.71 10.07 8.80
N ARG A 128 18.09 11.23 9.33
CA ARG A 128 18.25 11.46 10.76
C ARG A 128 17.47 12.67 11.25
N SER A 129 17.80 13.88 10.81
CA SER A 129 17.08 15.07 11.27
C SER A 129 17.01 16.21 10.28
N ARG A 130 17.60 16.12 9.08
CA ARG A 130 17.65 17.25 8.16
C ARG A 130 17.08 16.96 6.79
N LEU A 131 16.30 17.92 6.32
CA LEU A 131 15.81 18.00 4.96
C LEU A 131 16.54 19.13 4.22
N PHE A 132 17.11 18.81 3.07
CA PHE A 132 17.80 19.74 2.20
C PHE A 132 17.01 19.93 0.92
N ILE A 133 17.00 21.15 0.41
CA ILE A 133 16.54 21.47 -0.94
C ILE A 133 17.75 21.92 -1.73
N LEU A 134 18.08 21.18 -2.79
CA LEU A 134 19.26 21.42 -3.60
C LEU A 134 18.88 21.79 -5.03
N ASN A 135 19.68 22.65 -5.64
CA ASN A 135 19.65 22.91 -7.08
C ASN A 135 20.63 22.00 -7.81
N THR A 136 20.14 21.31 -8.84
CA THR A 136 20.88 20.29 -9.60
C THR A 136 21.35 20.77 -10.98
N ASN A 137 21.09 22.03 -11.37
CA ASN A 137 21.48 22.57 -12.69
C ASN A 137 22.99 22.51 -12.96
N ASN A 138 23.81 22.63 -11.91
CA ASN A 138 25.24 22.42 -12.05
C ASN A 138 25.54 20.91 -11.95
N ASN A 139 25.76 20.30 -13.11
CA ASN A 139 26.09 18.89 -13.27
C ASN A 139 27.33 18.42 -12.48
N SER A 140 28.22 19.33 -12.09
CA SER A 140 29.44 18.98 -11.35
C SER A 140 29.29 19.05 -9.84
N LYS A 141 28.45 19.97 -9.33
CA LYS A 141 28.27 20.18 -7.89
C LYS A 141 26.94 20.86 -7.61
N TRP A 142 26.08 20.17 -6.88
CA TRP A 142 24.78 20.68 -6.48
C TRP A 142 24.92 21.81 -5.46
N LYS A 143 24.00 22.77 -5.53
CA LYS A 143 23.99 23.95 -4.65
C LYS A 143 22.89 23.83 -3.62
N LEU A 144 23.23 23.95 -2.34
CA LEU A 144 22.26 24.06 -1.26
C LEU A 144 21.44 25.34 -1.38
N LEU A 145 20.11 25.20 -1.39
CA LEU A 145 19.16 26.32 -1.40
C LEU A 145 18.52 26.52 -0.03
N HIS A 146 18.14 25.44 0.65
CA HIS A 146 17.50 25.46 1.97
C HIS A 146 17.86 24.22 2.77
N GLU A 147 17.97 24.38 4.08
CA GLU A 147 18.15 23.31 5.06
C GLU A 147 17.10 23.50 6.16
N GLU A 148 16.34 22.45 6.44
CA GLU A 148 15.30 22.41 7.46
C GLU A 148 15.64 21.34 8.51
N ASP A 149 15.74 21.78 9.76
CA ASP A 149 16.09 20.91 10.88
C ASP A 149 14.84 20.38 11.60
N PHE A 150 14.89 19.10 11.91
CA PHE A 150 13.92 18.34 12.70
C PHE A 150 14.60 17.76 13.94
N ASP A 151 15.43 18.56 14.62
CA ASP A 151 16.25 18.13 15.77
C ASP A 151 15.46 17.50 16.92
N GLU A 152 14.17 17.83 17.06
CA GLU A 152 13.22 17.18 17.97
C GLU A 152 13.11 15.65 17.75
N TYR A 153 13.56 15.16 16.59
CA TYR A 153 13.48 13.78 16.14
C TYR A 153 14.86 13.15 15.87
N LEU A 154 15.96 13.73 16.39
CA LEU A 154 17.34 13.31 16.10
C LEU A 154 17.64 11.82 16.38
N THR A 155 16.87 11.19 17.26
CA THR A 155 17.00 9.77 17.63
C THR A 155 16.11 8.84 16.78
N SER A 156 15.22 9.40 15.97
CA SER A 156 14.23 8.67 15.18
C SER A 156 14.68 8.58 13.72
N PRO A 157 14.63 7.40 13.08
CA PRO A 157 14.96 7.31 11.66
C PRO A 157 13.93 8.10 10.84
N MET A 158 14.42 8.82 9.84
CA MET A 158 13.64 9.72 8.99
C MET A 158 13.66 9.24 7.54
N ARG A 159 12.56 9.36 6.81
CA ARG A 159 12.51 8.99 5.39
C ARG A 159 11.65 9.94 4.59
N LEU A 160 12.16 10.38 3.44
CA LEU A 160 11.36 11.12 2.47
C LEU A 160 10.45 10.15 1.71
N LEU A 161 9.13 10.39 1.74
CA LEU A 161 8.12 9.47 1.19
C LEU A 161 7.55 9.94 -0.15
N HIS A 162 7.27 11.23 -0.28
CA HIS A 162 6.82 11.82 -1.54
C HIS A 162 7.02 13.34 -1.52
N ALA A 163 7.13 13.95 -2.70
CA ALA A 163 7.24 15.39 -2.80
C ALA A 163 6.78 15.88 -4.19
N VAL A 164 6.22 17.08 -4.25
CA VAL A 164 5.65 17.69 -5.47
C VAL A 164 5.91 19.19 -5.51
N TYR A 165 5.88 19.77 -6.69
CA TYR A 165 5.90 21.22 -6.92
C TYR A 165 4.60 21.68 -7.56
N TYR A 166 4.02 22.76 -7.06
CA TYR A 166 2.83 23.38 -7.62
C TYR A 166 2.83 24.88 -7.40
N GLU A 167 2.69 25.66 -8.49
CA GLU A 167 2.50 27.12 -8.46
C GLU A 167 3.43 27.89 -7.49
N GLY A 168 4.73 27.56 -7.48
CA GLY A 168 5.69 28.23 -6.59
C GLY A 168 5.77 27.67 -5.18
N TYR A 169 5.07 26.57 -4.87
CA TYR A 169 5.14 25.86 -3.61
C TYR A 169 5.75 24.48 -3.79
N LEU A 170 6.64 24.12 -2.87
CA LEU A 170 7.26 22.81 -2.76
C LEU A 170 6.64 22.07 -1.59
N HIS A 171 6.08 20.89 -1.82
CA HIS A 171 5.49 20.05 -0.79
C HIS A 171 6.31 18.78 -0.62
N ALA A 172 6.51 18.33 0.61
CA ALA A 172 7.15 17.05 0.90
C ALA A 172 6.47 16.35 2.07
N ILE A 173 6.41 15.02 2.02
CA ILE A 173 6.05 14.14 3.14
C ILE A 173 7.28 13.43 3.65
N ILE A 174 7.50 13.54 4.96
CA ILE A 174 8.61 12.92 5.66
C ILE A 174 8.04 12.01 6.75
N GLY A 175 8.43 10.74 6.76
CA GLY A 175 8.03 9.76 7.77
C GLY A 175 9.05 9.61 8.89
N PHE A 176 8.57 9.48 10.12
CA PHE A 176 9.35 9.20 11.32
C PHE A 176 8.77 8.01 12.08
N ILE A 177 9.64 7.23 12.74
CA ILE A 177 9.24 6.19 13.69
C ILE A 177 9.67 6.59 15.10
N GLN A 178 8.69 6.75 15.98
CA GLN A 178 8.87 6.87 17.43
C GLN A 178 8.10 5.74 18.13
N THR A 179 7.23 6.06 19.09
CA THR A 179 6.23 5.13 19.62
C THR A 179 5.15 4.81 18.58
N GLU A 180 4.82 5.80 17.74
CA GLU A 180 3.89 5.71 16.61
C GLU A 180 4.59 6.20 15.33
N CYS A 181 4.00 5.93 14.17
CA CYS A 181 4.44 6.49 12.91
C CYS A 181 3.90 7.91 12.75
N LYS A 182 4.79 8.87 12.47
CA LYS A 182 4.44 10.26 12.22
C LYS A 182 4.79 10.64 10.79
N LEU A 183 3.86 11.32 10.10
CA LEU A 183 4.06 11.87 8.77
C LEU A 183 4.04 13.40 8.86
N PHE A 184 5.15 14.02 8.49
CA PHE A 184 5.29 15.47 8.40
C PHE A 184 5.03 15.90 6.98
N TRP A 185 3.96 16.67 6.79
CA TRP A 185 3.67 17.33 5.54
C TRP A 185 4.11 18.79 5.62
N VAL A 186 5.27 19.06 5.01
CA VAL A 186 5.88 20.40 4.97
C VAL A 186 5.61 21.07 3.63
N THR A 187 5.48 22.40 3.67
CA THR A 187 5.25 23.23 2.49
C THR A 187 6.16 24.45 2.52
N PHE A 188 6.95 24.61 1.48
CA PHE A 188 7.87 25.71 1.29
C PHE A 188 7.41 26.62 0.16
N SER A 189 7.48 27.94 0.34
CA SER A 189 7.30 28.89 -0.75
C SER A 189 8.63 29.16 -1.44
N LEU A 190 8.64 29.13 -2.77
CA LEU A 190 9.75 29.55 -3.60
C LEU A 190 9.53 31.01 -4.03
N GLY A 191 10.25 31.93 -3.40
CA GLY A 191 10.18 33.36 -3.70
C GLY A 191 10.86 33.73 -5.03
N LEU A 192 10.56 34.93 -5.53
CA LEU A 192 11.12 35.47 -6.78
C LEU A 192 12.66 35.56 -6.79
N SER A 193 13.28 35.70 -5.61
CA SER A 193 14.73 35.73 -5.39
C SER A 193 15.37 34.33 -5.29
N SER A 194 14.63 33.26 -5.55
CA SER A 194 15.01 31.87 -5.21
C SER A 194 15.20 31.62 -3.71
N GLU A 195 14.68 32.52 -2.86
CA GLU A 195 14.60 32.28 -1.43
C GLU A 195 13.50 31.25 -1.15
N ILE A 196 13.86 30.21 -0.39
CA ILE A 196 12.92 29.16 0.01
C ILE A 196 12.61 29.37 1.49
N LYS A 197 11.33 29.31 1.85
CA LYS A 197 10.88 29.48 3.23
C LYS A 197 9.84 28.45 3.59
N LEU A 198 9.98 27.81 4.75
CA LEU A 198 8.92 26.97 5.31
C LEU A 198 7.72 27.85 5.66
N THR A 199 6.56 27.54 5.06
CA THR A 199 5.31 28.30 5.23
C THR A 199 4.25 27.53 6.01
N ARG A 200 4.28 26.20 5.95
CA ARG A 200 3.32 25.35 6.65
C ARG A 200 3.92 24.02 7.03
N ARG A 201 3.57 23.53 8.22
CA ARG A 201 3.91 22.20 8.73
C ARG A 201 2.64 21.55 9.24
N ARG A 202 2.34 20.35 8.75
CA ARG A 202 1.22 19.51 9.14
C ARG A 202 1.75 18.17 9.63
N ILE A 203 1.12 17.56 10.63
CA ILE A 203 1.53 16.26 11.19
C ILE A 203 0.32 15.33 11.21
N LEU A 204 0.52 14.12 10.71
CA LEU A 204 -0.41 13.00 10.84
C LEU A 204 0.23 11.88 11.65
N ASN A 205 -0.52 11.28 12.57
CA ASN A 205 -0.09 10.11 13.33
C ASN A 205 -0.83 8.86 12.86
N GLY A 206 -0.14 7.73 12.83
CA GLY A 206 -0.71 6.41 12.58
C GLY A 206 0.06 5.33 13.33
N LYS A 207 -0.59 4.20 13.61
CA LYS A 207 0.01 3.11 14.40
C LYS A 207 1.04 2.29 13.61
N LYS A 208 0.82 2.15 12.31
CA LYS A 208 1.60 1.29 11.41
C LYS A 208 2.22 2.12 10.30
N TRP A 209 3.41 1.75 9.86
CA TRP A 209 4.08 2.42 8.74
C TRP A 209 3.25 2.27 7.46
N PRO A 210 3.10 3.33 6.64
CA PRO A 210 2.22 3.28 5.48
C PRO A 210 2.87 2.49 4.34
N ASP A 211 2.05 1.73 3.61
CA ASP A 211 2.45 1.03 2.39
C ASP A 211 2.65 2.02 1.23
N PHE A 212 1.87 3.10 1.22
CA PHE A 212 1.90 4.10 0.17
C PHE A 212 1.58 5.48 0.72
N VAL A 213 2.29 6.50 0.23
CA VAL A 213 1.96 7.91 0.48
C VAL A 213 2.17 8.70 -0.79
N SER A 214 1.19 9.50 -1.19
CA SER A 214 1.31 10.42 -2.33
C SER A 214 0.57 11.72 -2.09
N ILE A 215 1.17 12.82 -2.54
CA ILE A 215 0.60 14.17 -2.46
C ILE A 215 -0.06 14.42 -3.81
N GLU A 216 -1.26 14.99 -3.80
CA GLU A 216 -1.87 15.51 -5.03
C GLU A 216 -0.95 16.52 -5.70
N SER A 217 -0.98 16.59 -7.03
CA SER A 217 -0.08 17.46 -7.80
C SER A 217 -0.31 18.95 -7.54
N ASN A 218 -1.44 19.32 -6.92
CA ASN A 218 -1.73 20.68 -6.47
C ASN A 218 -1.32 20.97 -5.01
N GLY A 219 -0.78 19.98 -4.29
CA GLY A 219 -0.36 20.12 -2.89
C GLY A 219 -1.50 20.25 -1.87
N GLN A 220 -2.76 20.00 -2.27
CA GLN A 220 -3.93 20.18 -1.40
C GLN A 220 -4.43 18.88 -0.77
N GLY A 221 -4.27 17.74 -1.45
CA GLY A 221 -4.66 16.43 -0.95
C GLY A 221 -3.47 15.52 -0.64
N LEU A 222 -3.71 14.54 0.23
CA LEU A 222 -2.74 13.51 0.60
C LEU A 222 -3.42 12.14 0.58
N TYR A 223 -2.86 11.20 -0.16
CA TYR A 223 -3.23 9.79 -0.16
C TYR A 223 -2.32 9.00 0.75
N ILE A 224 -2.92 8.15 1.58
CA ILE A 224 -2.19 7.19 2.42
C ILE A 224 -2.85 5.82 2.26
N ALA A 225 -2.07 4.81 1.89
CA ALA A 225 -2.46 3.41 2.05
C ALA A 225 -1.72 2.82 3.25
N ALA A 226 -2.46 2.33 4.24
CA ALA A 226 -1.89 1.76 5.46
C ALA A 226 -2.84 0.81 6.17
N GLU A 227 -2.27 -0.01 7.05
CA GLU A 227 -2.97 -0.79 8.06
C GLU A 227 -3.49 0.16 9.16
N GLY A 228 -4.82 0.26 9.30
CA GLY A 228 -5.47 1.20 10.20
C GLY A 228 -5.50 2.66 9.70
N PHE A 229 -5.75 3.59 10.61
CA PHE A 229 -6.02 5.00 10.27
C PHE A 229 -4.87 5.93 10.62
N TYR A 230 -4.75 6.97 9.79
CA TYR A 230 -3.96 8.17 10.08
C TYR A 230 -4.88 9.33 10.46
N THR A 231 -4.45 10.16 11.39
CA THR A 231 -5.20 11.34 11.84
C THR A 231 -4.30 12.56 11.91
N PHE A 232 -4.79 13.72 11.47
CA PHE A 232 -4.09 14.98 11.72
C PHE A 232 -4.02 15.26 13.23
N THR A 233 -2.85 15.66 13.68
CA THR A 233 -2.59 16.02 15.09
C THR A 233 -2.09 17.46 15.22
N PHE A 234 -1.57 18.03 14.15
CA PHE A 234 -1.04 19.40 14.13
C PHE A 234 -1.08 20.00 12.72
N ASP A 235 -1.31 21.31 12.66
CA ASP A 235 -1.09 22.15 11.49
C ASP A 235 -0.74 23.57 11.98
N SER A 236 0.35 24.12 11.44
CA SER A 236 0.90 25.40 11.87
C SER A 236 0.08 26.61 11.42
N LEU A 237 -0.84 26.47 10.46
CA LEU A 237 -1.65 27.57 9.92
C LEU A 237 -3.14 27.46 10.27
N ILE A 238 -3.71 26.26 10.19
CA ILE A 238 -5.12 26.02 10.48
C ILE A 238 -5.17 25.10 11.70
N GLU A 239 -5.82 25.51 12.79
CA GLU A 239 -5.93 24.65 13.96
C GLU A 239 -6.64 23.35 13.60
N VAL A 240 -5.99 22.21 13.88
CA VAL A 240 -6.62 20.90 13.72
C VAL A 240 -7.74 20.82 14.74
N LYS A 241 -8.97 20.89 14.25
CA LYS A 241 -10.13 20.56 15.07
C LYS A 241 -9.97 19.10 15.44
N LYS A 242 -9.57 18.86 16.68
CA LYS A 242 -9.97 17.61 17.33
C LYS A 242 -11.48 17.67 17.26
N GLU A 243 -12.09 16.85 16.42
CA GLU A 243 -13.39 16.35 16.80
C GLU A 243 -13.13 15.86 18.22
N GLU A 244 -13.62 16.60 19.23
CA GLU A 244 -13.98 15.96 20.48
C GLU A 244 -14.67 14.70 19.98
N ILE A 245 -14.09 13.52 20.24
CA ILE A 245 -14.78 12.26 20.09
C ILE A 245 -16.12 12.57 20.72
N SER A 246 -17.12 12.80 19.87
CA SER A 246 -18.33 13.53 20.25
C SER A 246 -18.83 12.77 21.43
N LYS A 247 -18.73 13.37 22.64
CA LYS A 247 -18.79 12.69 23.96
C LYS A 247 -19.27 11.27 23.75
N GLN A 248 -18.38 10.26 23.80
CA GLN A 248 -18.76 8.84 23.68
C GLN A 248 -20.20 8.71 24.14
N LEU A 249 -21.12 8.51 23.18
CA LEU A 249 -22.51 8.29 23.51
C LEU A 249 -22.47 6.90 24.14
N VAL A 250 -22.32 6.90 25.47
CA VAL A 250 -22.03 5.69 26.24
C VAL A 250 -23.29 4.85 26.14
N VAL A 251 -23.19 3.73 25.42
CA VAL A 251 -24.14 2.63 25.62
C VAL A 251 -23.93 2.16 27.05
N GLU A 252 -24.92 2.35 27.92
CA GLU A 252 -24.84 1.87 29.29
C GLU A 252 -24.78 0.34 29.25
N LYS A 253 -23.68 -0.24 29.75
CA LYS A 253 -23.51 -1.68 29.80
C LYS A 253 -24.40 -2.25 30.89
N ILE A 254 -25.33 -3.12 30.51
CA ILE A 254 -26.15 -3.88 31.45
C ILE A 254 -25.30 -5.03 31.98
N GLU A 255 -25.15 -5.13 33.30
CA GLU A 255 -24.52 -6.30 33.94
C GLU A 255 -25.39 -7.53 33.71
N SER A 256 -24.91 -8.44 32.85
CA SER A 256 -25.59 -9.68 32.49
C SER A 256 -24.54 -10.75 32.19
N PRO A 257 -24.79 -12.05 32.50
CA PRO A 257 -23.94 -13.14 32.04
C PRO A 257 -24.02 -13.36 30.51
N LEU A 258 -25.03 -12.78 29.85
CA LEU A 258 -25.22 -12.88 28.41
C LEU A 258 -24.40 -11.81 27.70
N HIS A 259 -23.77 -12.21 26.60
CA HIS A 259 -23.05 -11.34 25.68
C HIS A 259 -23.55 -11.61 24.27
N TYR A 260 -23.52 -10.58 23.43
CA TYR A 260 -23.75 -10.77 22.01
C TYR A 260 -22.43 -10.80 21.25
N ILE A 261 -22.40 -11.57 20.18
CA ILE A 261 -21.34 -11.56 19.19
C ILE A 261 -21.94 -11.00 17.92
N TRP A 262 -21.22 -10.16 17.19
CA TRP A 262 -21.77 -9.61 15.94
C TRP A 262 -20.78 -9.57 14.80
N SER A 263 -21.32 -9.64 13.59
CA SER A 263 -20.57 -9.50 12.35
C SER A 263 -21.35 -8.62 11.37
N GLN A 264 -20.72 -8.22 10.28
CA GLN A 264 -21.41 -7.48 9.23
C GLN A 264 -20.84 -7.81 7.86
N THR A 265 -21.67 -7.58 6.86
CA THR A 265 -21.26 -7.52 5.45
C THR A 265 -21.58 -6.13 4.89
N HIS A 266 -21.43 -5.97 3.57
CA HIS A 266 -21.81 -4.75 2.87
C HIS A 266 -23.31 -4.42 2.99
N SER A 267 -24.18 -5.40 3.23
CA SER A 267 -25.64 -5.23 3.21
C SER A 267 -26.34 -5.61 4.51
N ILE A 268 -25.71 -6.42 5.36
CA ILE A 268 -26.34 -6.92 6.60
C ILE A 268 -25.44 -6.74 7.82
N VAL A 269 -26.05 -6.64 9.00
CA VAL A 269 -25.43 -6.80 10.32
C VAL A 269 -26.08 -8.00 10.98
N GLU A 270 -25.28 -8.91 11.51
CA GLU A 270 -25.75 -10.13 12.18
C GLU A 270 -25.33 -10.11 13.64
N ILE A 271 -26.28 -10.33 14.55
CA ILE A 271 -26.08 -10.33 16.00
C ILE A 271 -26.50 -11.69 16.54
N GLU A 272 -25.59 -12.38 17.22
CA GLU A 272 -25.77 -13.68 17.82
C GLU A 272 -25.73 -13.56 19.35
N ILE A 273 -26.76 -14.06 20.03
CA ILE A 273 -26.82 -14.10 21.50
C ILE A 273 -27.01 -15.54 21.94
N ASP A 274 -25.98 -16.11 22.57
CA ASP A 274 -26.03 -17.45 23.15
C ASP A 274 -26.39 -17.37 24.62
N SER A 275 -27.52 -17.97 25.00
CA SER A 275 -27.98 -17.95 26.36
C SER A 275 -27.44 -19.06 27.27
N LYS A 276 -26.75 -20.06 26.70
CA LYS A 276 -26.08 -21.18 27.40
C LYS A 276 -26.93 -21.90 28.46
N THR A 277 -28.25 -21.82 28.40
CA THR A 277 -29.17 -22.33 29.43
C THR A 277 -30.23 -23.24 28.82
N ASP A 278 -30.48 -24.38 29.48
CA ASP A 278 -31.42 -25.44 29.05
C ASP A 278 -32.90 -25.11 29.34
N GLU A 279 -33.21 -23.93 29.87
CA GLU A 279 -34.58 -23.52 30.19
C GLU A 279 -35.32 -22.99 28.94
N SER A 280 -36.64 -23.19 28.88
CA SER A 280 -37.46 -22.64 27.81
C SER A 280 -37.48 -21.11 27.87
N GLN A 281 -36.76 -20.46 26.97
CA GLN A 281 -36.67 -19.00 26.90
C GLN A 281 -37.73 -18.40 25.98
N GLN A 282 -38.32 -17.30 26.42
CA GLN A 282 -39.18 -16.45 25.60
C GLN A 282 -38.40 -15.23 25.14
N TRP A 283 -38.01 -15.24 23.87
CA TRP A 283 -37.35 -14.11 23.22
C TRP A 283 -38.39 -13.15 22.62
N SER A 284 -38.16 -11.86 22.81
CA SER A 284 -38.92 -10.80 22.17
C SER A 284 -37.96 -9.81 21.53
N VAL A 285 -38.04 -9.69 20.21
CA VAL A 285 -37.20 -8.81 19.38
C VAL A 285 -38.09 -7.85 18.61
N ASN A 286 -37.84 -6.55 18.77
CA ASN A 286 -38.49 -5.49 18.03
C ASN A 286 -37.43 -4.67 17.28
N MET A 287 -37.64 -4.51 15.97
CA MET A 287 -36.73 -3.82 15.06
C MET A 287 -37.46 -2.63 14.44
N GLU A 288 -36.95 -1.43 14.68
CA GLU A 288 -37.40 -0.21 14.04
C GLU A 288 -36.30 0.31 13.11
N SER A 289 -36.60 1.32 12.28
CA SER A 289 -35.67 1.81 11.26
C SER A 289 -34.31 2.23 11.81
N ASN A 290 -34.21 2.59 13.09
CA ASN A 290 -32.98 3.03 13.72
C ASN A 290 -32.87 2.56 15.19
N HIS A 291 -33.64 1.57 15.61
CA HIS A 291 -33.69 1.14 17.02
C HIS A 291 -33.89 -0.37 17.10
N LEU A 292 -33.18 -1.00 18.03
CA LEU A 292 -33.31 -2.43 18.31
C LEU A 292 -33.63 -2.63 19.79
N LYS A 293 -34.70 -3.39 20.04
CA LYS A 293 -35.06 -3.85 21.38
C LYS A 293 -35.10 -5.37 21.40
N CYS A 294 -34.30 -5.98 22.27
CA CYS A 294 -34.21 -7.42 22.46
C CYS A 294 -34.34 -7.75 23.95
N SER A 295 -35.19 -8.72 24.28
CA SER A 295 -35.43 -9.17 25.65
C SER A 295 -35.60 -10.69 25.73
N VAL A 296 -35.20 -11.26 26.86
CA VAL A 296 -35.37 -12.68 27.20
C VAL A 296 -36.04 -12.81 28.56
N ASN A 297 -37.15 -13.52 28.66
CA ASN A 297 -37.91 -13.71 29.93
C ASN A 297 -38.14 -12.39 30.69
N ASP A 298 -38.61 -11.35 29.98
CA ASP A 298 -38.83 -9.98 30.48
C ASP A 298 -37.57 -9.20 30.93
N ILE A 299 -36.37 -9.76 30.76
CA ILE A 299 -35.09 -9.06 30.96
C ILE A 299 -34.69 -8.41 29.63
N ILE A 300 -34.56 -7.08 29.64
CA ILE A 300 -34.10 -6.31 28.49
C ILE A 300 -32.59 -6.50 28.35
N LEU A 301 -32.16 -7.05 27.21
CA LEU A 301 -30.75 -7.24 26.88
C LEU A 301 -30.21 -6.12 26.00
N ILE A 302 -31.05 -5.60 25.11
CA ILE A 302 -30.71 -4.52 24.19
C ILE A 302 -31.94 -3.61 24.13
N ASP A 303 -31.75 -2.33 24.35
CA ASP A 303 -32.71 -1.25 24.08
C ASP A 303 -31.90 -0.04 23.63
N ALA A 304 -31.54 -0.05 22.35
CA ALA A 304 -30.51 0.84 21.83
C ALA A 304 -30.78 1.27 20.40
N LYS A 305 -30.41 2.52 20.13
CA LYS A 305 -30.43 3.14 18.81
C LYS A 305 -29.28 2.60 17.98
N LEU A 306 -29.59 2.18 16.77
CA LEU A 306 -28.63 1.59 15.83
C LEU A 306 -27.65 2.64 15.27
N TYR A 307 -26.50 2.18 14.78
CA TYR A 307 -25.47 3.02 14.19
C TYR A 307 -25.93 3.70 12.91
N ASP A 308 -26.69 3.02 12.06
CA ASP A 308 -27.32 3.61 10.88
C ASP A 308 -28.72 3.01 10.69
N ASN A 309 -29.46 3.53 9.71
CA ASN A 309 -30.79 3.05 9.44
C ASN A 309 -30.77 1.64 8.82
N ILE A 310 -31.74 0.82 9.22
CA ILE A 310 -32.03 -0.50 8.68
C ILE A 310 -33.39 -0.51 7.99
N ASP A 311 -33.62 -1.47 7.10
CA ASP A 311 -34.96 -1.80 6.60
C ASP A 311 -35.60 -2.85 7.52
N PRO A 312 -36.59 -2.48 8.36
CA PRO A 312 -37.22 -3.41 9.28
C PRO A 312 -38.03 -4.52 8.59
N LYS A 313 -38.38 -4.35 7.31
CA LYS A 313 -39.17 -5.34 6.56
C LYS A 313 -38.31 -6.49 6.04
N GLU A 314 -37.07 -6.18 5.69
CA GLU A 314 -36.07 -7.16 5.22
C GLU A 314 -35.28 -7.74 6.41
N SER A 315 -35.25 -7.04 7.54
CA SER A 315 -34.62 -7.52 8.77
C SER A 315 -35.44 -8.63 9.43
N SER A 316 -34.77 -9.63 10.00
CA SER A 316 -35.43 -10.79 10.60
C SER A 316 -34.63 -11.34 11.79
N TYR A 317 -35.24 -12.21 12.57
CA TYR A 317 -34.54 -12.96 13.61
C TYR A 317 -34.96 -14.42 13.58
N VAL A 318 -34.02 -15.30 13.93
CA VAL A 318 -34.20 -16.74 14.00
C VAL A 318 -33.74 -17.22 15.37
N ILE A 319 -34.48 -18.16 15.96
CA ILE A 319 -34.13 -18.81 17.22
C ILE A 319 -33.86 -20.28 16.90
N THR A 320 -32.60 -20.68 16.99
CA THR A 320 -32.17 -22.06 16.80
C THR A 320 -32.22 -22.77 18.15
N LYS A 321 -32.90 -23.91 18.24
CA LYS A 321 -33.15 -24.64 19.50
C LYS A 321 -32.19 -25.81 19.74
N ASP A 322 -31.19 -25.98 18.88
CA ASP A 322 -30.31 -27.15 18.90
C ASP A 322 -29.13 -26.92 19.85
N LYS A 323 -29.20 -27.53 21.04
CA LYS A 323 -28.19 -27.57 22.13
C LYS A 323 -27.71 -26.21 22.70
N SER A 324 -27.90 -25.09 22.02
CA SER A 324 -27.82 -23.73 22.55
C SER A 324 -29.07 -22.97 22.10
N ASN A 325 -29.74 -22.27 23.02
CA ASN A 325 -30.87 -21.38 22.70
C ASN A 325 -30.32 -20.10 22.03
N LEU A 326 -29.79 -20.24 20.80
CA LEU A 326 -29.11 -19.19 20.06
C LEU A 326 -30.14 -18.30 19.35
N LEU A 327 -30.12 -17.00 19.69
CA LEU A 327 -30.84 -15.97 18.95
C LEU A 327 -29.90 -15.36 17.91
N THR A 328 -30.29 -15.42 16.64
CA THR A 328 -29.63 -14.72 15.53
C THR A 328 -30.55 -13.62 15.02
N ILE A 329 -30.10 -12.37 15.08
CA ILE A 329 -30.77 -11.19 14.54
C ILE A 329 -30.02 -10.74 13.29
N THR A 330 -30.71 -10.66 12.16
CA THR A 330 -30.18 -10.17 10.88
C THR A 330 -30.82 -8.83 10.55
N LEU A 331 -30.01 -7.76 10.55
CA LEU A 331 -30.44 -6.41 10.23
C LEU A 331 -29.98 -6.02 8.83
N HIS A 332 -30.92 -5.66 7.96
CA HIS A 332 -30.63 -5.22 6.59
C HIS A 332 -30.39 -3.71 6.56
N LYS A 333 -29.21 -3.26 6.12
CA LYS A 333 -28.85 -1.84 6.08
C LYS A 333 -29.68 -1.12 5.02
N SER A 334 -30.29 0.02 5.37
CA SER A 334 -30.95 0.87 4.37
C SER A 334 -29.96 1.45 3.36
N ASN A 335 -28.74 1.74 3.80
CA ASN A 335 -27.63 2.18 2.96
C ASN A 335 -26.61 1.05 2.80
N ALA A 336 -26.80 0.21 1.77
CA ALA A 336 -25.81 -0.81 1.43
C ALA A 336 -24.44 -0.17 1.16
N GLY A 337 -23.40 -0.67 1.82
CA GLY A 337 -22.04 -0.12 1.80
C GLY A 337 -21.66 0.72 3.02
N SER A 338 -22.60 1.06 3.90
CA SER A 338 -22.31 1.70 5.19
C SER A 338 -21.63 0.71 6.13
N PHE A 339 -20.37 0.95 6.52
CA PHE A 339 -19.65 0.11 7.49
C PHE A 339 -19.88 0.63 8.91
N TRP A 340 -20.32 -0.25 9.80
CA TRP A 340 -20.67 0.10 11.17
C TRP A 340 -19.45 -0.16 12.06
N ASN A 341 -18.94 0.84 12.77
CA ASN A 341 -17.82 0.62 13.69
C ASN A 341 -18.30 0.03 15.03
N GLU A 342 -19.57 0.22 15.34
CA GLU A 342 -20.30 -0.29 16.50
C GLU A 342 -21.75 -0.55 16.05
N ILE A 343 -22.51 -1.40 16.75
CA ILE A 343 -23.92 -1.64 16.39
C ILE A 343 -24.82 -0.51 16.87
N PHE A 344 -24.51 0.06 18.03
CA PHE A 344 -25.39 0.97 18.75
C PHE A 344 -24.74 2.33 18.94
N LYS A 345 -25.51 3.39 18.69
CA LYS A 345 -25.14 4.79 18.93
C LYS A 345 -25.44 5.24 20.35
N GLU A 346 -26.59 4.88 20.89
CA GLU A 346 -27.13 5.36 22.17
C GLU A 346 -28.04 4.29 22.77
N GLY A 347 -28.14 4.20 24.11
CA GLY A 347 -29.09 3.32 24.79
C GLY A 347 -28.43 2.35 25.78
N GLN A 348 -29.10 1.22 26.05
CA GLN A 348 -28.60 0.20 26.98
C GLN A 348 -28.43 -1.12 26.26
N ALA A 349 -27.28 -1.78 26.45
CA ALA A 349 -27.05 -3.12 25.89
C ALA A 349 -26.14 -3.95 26.82
N VAL A 350 -26.30 -5.26 26.78
CA VAL A 350 -25.30 -6.20 27.33
C VAL A 350 -23.96 -6.07 26.59
N SER A 351 -22.88 -6.60 27.16
CA SER A 351 -21.56 -6.52 26.52
C SER A 351 -21.57 -7.26 25.17
N GLY A 352 -20.90 -6.66 24.18
CA GLY A 352 -20.84 -7.16 22.83
C GLY A 352 -19.40 -7.30 22.34
N ASP A 353 -19.11 -8.39 21.65
CA ASP A 353 -17.83 -8.64 21.00
C ASP A 353 -18.03 -8.80 19.49
N ILE A 354 -17.02 -8.41 18.70
CA ILE A 354 -17.04 -8.66 17.25
C ILE A 354 -16.69 -10.13 17.03
N LYS A 355 -17.43 -10.81 16.14
CA LYS A 355 -17.13 -12.17 15.69
C LYS A 355 -15.80 -12.14 14.93
N MET A 356 -14.70 -12.34 15.67
CA MET A 356 -13.42 -12.70 15.08
C MET A 356 -13.62 -14.05 14.38
N ASN A 357 -13.25 -14.15 13.11
CA ASN A 357 -13.10 -15.44 12.46
C ASN A 357 -11.92 -16.18 13.11
N SER A 358 -12.12 -16.76 14.29
CA SER A 358 -11.22 -17.78 14.80
C SER A 358 -11.41 -19.01 13.92
N LEU A 359 -10.37 -19.34 13.15
CA LEU A 359 -10.23 -20.68 12.59
C LEU A 359 -10.40 -21.66 13.77
N PRO A 360 -11.40 -22.56 13.75
CA PRO A 360 -11.53 -23.52 14.82
C PRO A 360 -10.26 -24.37 14.83
N GLU A 361 -9.57 -24.37 15.97
CA GLU A 361 -8.59 -25.40 16.27
C GLU A 361 -9.30 -26.75 16.12
N THR A 362 -9.08 -27.44 15.00
CA THR A 362 -9.59 -28.78 14.74
C THR A 362 -8.93 -29.74 15.72
N THR A 363 -9.50 -29.83 16.91
CA THR A 363 -9.47 -31.05 17.69
C THR A 363 -10.37 -32.04 16.96
N ASN A 364 -9.74 -33.09 16.45
CA ASN A 364 -10.39 -34.24 15.85
C ASN A 364 -11.54 -34.73 16.75
N ASN A 365 -12.78 -34.64 16.27
CA ASN A 365 -13.80 -35.66 16.49
C ASN A 365 -14.87 -35.52 15.41
N ILE A 366 -14.90 -36.54 14.57
CA ILE A 366 -15.87 -36.80 13.51
C ILE A 366 -17.18 -37.22 14.18
N GLU A 367 -18.28 -36.53 13.90
CA GLU A 367 -19.59 -37.17 13.68
C GLU A 367 -20.32 -36.41 12.56
N GLU A 368 -20.81 -37.19 11.60
CA GLU A 368 -21.44 -36.82 10.33
C GLU A 368 -22.86 -36.27 10.57
N ASP A 369 -23.24 -35.17 9.90
CA ASP A 369 -24.51 -35.09 9.18
C ASP A 369 -24.62 -33.81 8.31
N ASP A 370 -24.98 -34.06 7.06
CA ASP A 370 -25.75 -33.28 6.07
C ASP A 370 -25.36 -31.85 5.64
N GLU A 371 -24.71 -31.83 4.46
CA GLU A 371 -25.03 -31.04 3.26
C GLU A 371 -25.26 -29.52 3.38
N ILE A 372 -24.15 -28.77 3.44
CA ILE A 372 -23.93 -27.63 2.53
C ILE A 372 -22.51 -27.73 1.98
N LYS A 373 -22.39 -28.20 0.73
CA LYS A 373 -21.11 -28.22 0.00
C LYS A 373 -20.65 -26.78 -0.23
N GLN A 374 -19.80 -26.27 0.65
CA GLN A 374 -18.95 -25.13 0.30
C GLN A 374 -18.12 -25.53 -0.94
N PRO A 375 -18.04 -24.67 -1.97
CA PRO A 375 -17.45 -25.05 -3.27
C PRO A 375 -15.93 -25.21 -3.24
N TYR A 376 -15.29 -25.06 -2.07
CA TYR A 376 -13.85 -25.20 -1.91
C TYR A 376 -13.54 -26.08 -0.71
N ASN A 377 -12.66 -27.06 -0.92
CA ASN A 377 -12.08 -27.85 0.15
C ASN A 377 -11.02 -26.99 0.83
N SER A 378 -11.11 -26.77 2.14
CA SER A 378 -10.11 -26.01 2.90
C SER A 378 -8.70 -26.61 2.85
N GLN A 379 -8.57 -27.87 2.42
CA GLN A 379 -7.29 -28.51 2.08
C GLN A 379 -6.68 -28.04 0.74
N GLN A 380 -7.39 -27.24 -0.06
CA GLN A 380 -6.91 -26.65 -1.32
C GLN A 380 -6.43 -25.20 -1.16
N LEU A 381 -6.56 -24.60 0.04
CA LEU A 381 -6.01 -23.29 0.35
C LEU A 381 -4.50 -23.44 0.52
N GLU A 382 -3.72 -22.78 -0.34
CA GLU A 382 -2.27 -22.71 -0.19
C GLU A 382 -1.91 -21.68 0.91
N GLU A 383 -0.71 -21.75 1.49
CA GLU A 383 -0.21 -20.75 2.46
C GLU A 383 -0.28 -19.29 1.91
N CYS A 384 -0.41 -19.14 0.59
CA CYS A 384 -0.59 -17.86 -0.12
C CYS A 384 -2.02 -17.31 -0.10
N ASP A 385 -2.99 -18.07 0.41
CA ASP A 385 -4.40 -17.67 0.58
C ASP A 385 -4.71 -17.24 2.02
N GLN A 386 -3.78 -17.49 2.96
CA GLN A 386 -3.83 -16.94 4.32
C GLN A 386 -3.37 -15.49 4.30
N TYR A 387 -4.22 -14.56 3.84
CA TYR A 387 -4.02 -13.15 4.15
C TYR A 387 -4.52 -12.89 5.58
N SER A 388 -3.64 -13.13 6.55
CA SER A 388 -3.91 -12.87 7.97
C SER A 388 -3.85 -11.36 8.23
N ASN A 389 -4.98 -10.68 8.09
CA ASN A 389 -5.11 -9.32 8.58
C ASN A 389 -6.13 -9.32 9.71
N ASP A 390 -5.64 -9.30 10.96
CA ASP A 390 -6.44 -8.95 12.14
C ASP A 390 -6.88 -7.46 12.10
N THR A 391 -6.45 -6.71 11.07
CA THR A 391 -6.62 -5.27 10.90
C THR A 391 -6.84 -4.89 9.42
N ASP A 392 -7.82 -4.04 9.18
CA ASP A 392 -8.19 -3.58 7.84
C ASP A 392 -7.14 -2.61 7.24
N ASN A 393 -6.82 -2.81 5.96
CA ASN A 393 -5.97 -1.92 5.18
C ASN A 393 -6.83 -0.90 4.42
N PHE A 394 -6.52 0.40 4.52
CA PHE A 394 -7.30 1.44 3.87
C PHE A 394 -6.46 2.28 2.93
N LEU A 395 -7.03 2.67 1.79
CA LEU A 395 -6.57 3.84 1.02
C LEU A 395 -7.45 5.03 1.43
N SER A 396 -6.83 6.06 2.01
CA SER A 396 -7.52 7.25 2.51
C SER A 396 -6.99 8.51 1.83
N ARG A 397 -7.89 9.35 1.29
CA ARG A 397 -7.60 10.68 0.75
C ARG A 397 -7.96 11.75 1.77
N PHE A 398 -6.96 12.46 2.26
CA PHE A 398 -7.07 13.56 3.20
C PHE A 398 -7.14 14.90 2.48
N ASP A 399 -8.03 15.78 2.94
CA ASP A 399 -8.01 17.21 2.60
C ASP A 399 -7.06 17.93 3.56
N GLY A 400 -6.06 18.60 2.99
CA GLY A 400 -4.99 19.22 3.75
C GLY A 400 -5.38 20.47 4.52
N ASP A 401 -6.54 21.08 4.24
CA ASP A 401 -7.06 22.26 4.94
C ASP A 401 -8.20 21.92 5.90
N LYS A 402 -9.05 20.97 5.53
CA LYS A 402 -10.16 20.51 6.38
C LYS A 402 -9.73 19.47 7.42
N HIS A 403 -8.53 18.91 7.29
CA HIS A 403 -7.96 17.88 8.16
C HIS A 403 -8.81 16.62 8.29
N CYS A 404 -9.61 16.31 7.26
CA CYS A 404 -10.53 15.18 7.29
C CYS A 404 -10.32 14.27 6.09
N ILE A 405 -10.77 13.02 6.25
CA ILE A 405 -10.82 12.06 5.15
C ILE A 405 -12.00 12.44 4.25
N THR A 406 -11.71 12.65 2.98
CA THR A 406 -12.70 12.98 1.95
C THR A 406 -13.13 11.75 1.17
N HIS A 407 -12.21 10.83 0.91
CA HIS A 407 -12.49 9.58 0.21
C HIS A 407 -11.76 8.43 0.89
N GLN A 408 -12.39 7.27 0.93
CA GLN A 408 -11.81 6.08 1.56
C GLN A 408 -12.20 4.80 0.82
N ALA A 409 -11.26 3.86 0.74
CA ALA A 409 -11.49 2.49 0.29
C ALA A 409 -10.84 1.49 1.22
N LEU A 410 -11.50 0.35 1.38
CA LEU A 410 -10.93 -0.84 1.99
C LEU A 410 -10.16 -1.64 0.93
N ILE A 411 -8.93 -2.00 1.26
CA ILE A 411 -8.04 -2.85 0.46
C ILE A 411 -8.14 -4.27 1.04
N TYR A 412 -9.09 -5.06 0.52
CA TYR A 412 -9.32 -6.43 0.97
C TYR A 412 -8.19 -7.39 0.58
N ASN A 413 -7.57 -7.14 -0.58
CA ASN A 413 -6.57 -8.03 -1.15
C ASN A 413 -5.16 -7.47 -0.95
N GLN A 414 -4.16 -8.35 -0.99
CA GLN A 414 -2.76 -7.99 -0.86
C GLN A 414 -2.33 -6.87 -1.83
N ILE A 415 -1.66 -5.84 -1.29
CA ILE A 415 -0.89 -4.88 -2.09
C ILE A 415 0.38 -5.60 -2.57
N LEU A 416 0.50 -5.82 -3.88
CA LEU A 416 1.63 -6.52 -4.49
C LEU A 416 2.87 -5.62 -4.60
N PHE A 417 2.67 -4.36 -4.96
CA PHE A 417 3.68 -3.30 -4.96
C PHE A 417 3.03 -1.92 -5.13
N THR A 418 3.81 -0.86 -4.91
CA THR A 418 3.40 0.53 -5.05
C THR A 418 4.40 1.31 -5.89
N LYS A 419 3.96 2.36 -6.59
CA LYS A 419 4.80 3.23 -7.42
C LYS A 419 4.44 4.69 -7.18
N LEU A 420 5.42 5.60 -7.23
CA LEU A 420 5.19 7.04 -7.04
C LEU A 420 5.11 7.83 -8.36
N ASP A 421 5.62 7.30 -9.47
CA ASP A 421 5.65 7.98 -10.77
C ASP A 421 5.28 7.07 -11.96
N PRO A 422 4.03 7.11 -12.46
CA PRO A 422 2.90 7.80 -11.84
C PRO A 422 2.47 7.10 -10.53
N PRO A 423 1.82 7.82 -9.59
CA PRO A 423 1.39 7.28 -8.31
C PRO A 423 0.35 6.17 -8.51
N SER A 424 0.70 4.93 -8.15
CA SER A 424 -0.12 3.75 -8.41
C SER A 424 0.02 2.68 -7.32
N LEU A 425 -1.04 1.90 -7.11
CA LEU A 425 -1.02 0.68 -6.31
C LEU A 425 -1.35 -0.53 -7.17
N CYS A 426 -0.55 -1.60 -7.07
CA CYS A 426 -0.89 -2.88 -7.65
C CYS A 426 -1.53 -3.75 -6.57
N ILE A 427 -2.82 -4.05 -6.70
CA ILE A 427 -3.59 -4.84 -5.73
C ILE A 427 -3.91 -6.19 -6.38
N ARG A 428 -3.70 -7.28 -5.65
CA ARG A 428 -4.05 -8.63 -6.13
C ARG A 428 -5.55 -8.71 -6.41
N HIS A 429 -5.93 -9.31 -7.51
CA HIS A 429 -7.31 -9.66 -7.82
C HIS A 429 -7.31 -11.04 -8.47
N ASP A 430 -7.83 -12.04 -7.75
CA ASP A 430 -7.67 -13.46 -8.09
C ASP A 430 -6.18 -13.83 -8.27
N VAL A 431 -5.82 -14.23 -9.49
CA VAL A 431 -4.44 -14.56 -9.90
C VAL A 431 -3.70 -13.35 -10.47
N ASP A 432 -4.39 -12.26 -10.80
CA ASP A 432 -3.84 -11.09 -11.47
C ASP A 432 -3.37 -10.01 -10.47
N GLY A 433 -2.53 -9.10 -10.96
CA GLY A 433 -2.20 -7.85 -10.28
C GLY A 433 -2.89 -6.68 -10.98
N VAL A 434 -3.85 -6.04 -10.34
CA VAL A 434 -4.61 -4.91 -10.90
C VAL A 434 -3.97 -3.60 -10.47
N ILE A 435 -3.60 -2.77 -11.44
CA ILE A 435 -2.96 -1.48 -11.22
C ILE A 435 -4.02 -0.39 -11.11
N TRP A 436 -4.04 0.22 -9.95
CA TRP A 436 -4.87 1.35 -9.58
C TRP A 436 -4.06 2.63 -9.64
N HIS A 437 -4.35 3.46 -10.64
CA HIS A 437 -3.80 4.81 -10.73
C HIS A 437 -4.45 5.70 -9.69
N ILE A 438 -3.63 6.47 -8.97
CA ILE A 438 -4.11 7.49 -8.03
C ILE A 438 -4.16 8.82 -8.76
N ASN A 439 -5.36 9.38 -8.91
CA ASN A 439 -5.54 10.59 -9.68
C ASN A 439 -4.83 11.77 -9.01
N SER A 440 -4.05 12.50 -9.81
CA SER A 440 -3.19 13.58 -9.31
C SER A 440 -3.97 14.75 -8.71
N ILE A 441 -5.21 14.99 -9.18
CA ILE A 441 -6.14 15.97 -8.63
C ILE A 441 -7.53 15.36 -8.68
N VAL A 442 -8.26 15.39 -7.57
CA VAL A 442 -9.67 14.98 -7.54
C VAL A 442 -10.56 16.21 -7.53
N THR A 443 -11.31 16.39 -8.61
CA THR A 443 -12.48 17.27 -8.62
C THR A 443 -13.73 16.48 -8.21
N ASN A 444 -14.79 17.16 -7.77
CA ASN A 444 -15.99 16.51 -7.21
C ASN A 444 -16.65 15.44 -8.11
N ASP A 445 -16.38 15.44 -9.42
CA ASP A 445 -16.99 14.51 -10.39
C ASP A 445 -16.08 13.34 -10.78
N GLN A 446 -14.83 13.29 -10.31
CA GLN A 446 -13.86 12.27 -10.69
C GLN A 446 -13.61 11.26 -9.56
N ALA A 447 -13.54 9.97 -9.93
CA ALA A 447 -13.11 8.95 -8.99
C ALA A 447 -11.68 9.26 -8.49
N PRO A 448 -11.35 9.05 -7.21
CA PRO A 448 -10.02 9.33 -6.68
C PRO A 448 -8.93 8.38 -7.20
N TRP A 449 -9.33 7.21 -7.72
CA TRP A 449 -8.45 6.23 -8.35
C TRP A 449 -9.18 5.46 -9.44
N THR A 450 -8.43 4.92 -10.39
CA THR A 450 -8.98 4.18 -11.54
C THR A 450 -8.16 2.95 -11.88
N HIS A 451 -8.82 1.89 -12.36
CA HIS A 451 -8.12 0.72 -12.90
C HIS A 451 -7.48 1.13 -14.24
N GLU A 452 -6.15 1.20 -14.26
CA GLU A 452 -5.36 1.63 -15.41
C GLU A 452 -4.85 0.46 -16.25
N ALA A 453 -4.32 -0.58 -15.60
CA ALA A 453 -3.75 -1.75 -16.27
C ALA A 453 -3.89 -3.02 -15.41
N THR A 454 -3.77 -4.19 -16.05
CA THR A 454 -3.73 -5.49 -15.37
C THR A 454 -2.45 -6.23 -15.75
N LEU A 455 -1.71 -6.70 -14.75
CA LEU A 455 -0.60 -7.65 -14.88
C LEU A 455 -1.15 -9.07 -14.70
N ASN A 456 -1.31 -9.79 -15.81
CA ASN A 456 -1.95 -11.11 -15.85
C ASN A 456 -1.13 -12.14 -15.07
N ALA A 457 -1.80 -12.99 -14.30
CA ALA A 457 -1.25 -13.98 -13.39
C ALA A 457 -0.18 -13.43 -12.41
N PHE A 458 -0.11 -12.11 -12.22
CA PHE A 458 1.01 -11.51 -11.48
C PHE A 458 0.96 -11.82 -9.99
N GLY A 459 -0.24 -11.94 -9.40
CA GLY A 459 -0.40 -12.39 -8.01
C GLY A 459 0.21 -13.78 -7.80
N TYR A 460 0.00 -14.70 -8.75
CA TYR A 460 0.57 -16.05 -8.70
C TYR A 460 2.10 -16.05 -8.90
N VAL A 461 2.61 -15.37 -9.93
CA VAL A 461 4.07 -15.39 -10.20
C VAL A 461 4.86 -14.69 -9.10
N GLN A 462 4.31 -13.63 -8.50
CA GLN A 462 4.94 -12.93 -7.39
C GLN A 462 5.01 -13.81 -6.14
N ALA A 463 3.94 -14.53 -5.82
CA ALA A 463 3.90 -15.43 -4.68
C ALA A 463 4.94 -16.57 -4.80
N SER A 464 5.18 -17.06 -6.02
CA SER A 464 6.20 -18.08 -6.30
C SER A 464 7.65 -17.62 -6.07
N LYS A 465 7.90 -16.32 -5.90
CA LYS A 465 9.22 -15.74 -5.65
C LYS A 465 9.38 -15.37 -4.17
N GLN A 466 9.74 -16.37 -3.37
CA GLN A 466 9.93 -16.20 -1.92
C GLN A 466 11.13 -15.30 -1.57
N SER A 467 12.20 -15.35 -2.38
CA SER A 467 13.41 -14.53 -2.23
C SER A 467 13.33 -13.15 -2.88
N ARG A 468 12.14 -12.68 -3.25
CA ARG A 468 11.97 -11.40 -3.93
C ARG A 468 12.42 -10.24 -3.04
N LYS A 469 13.16 -9.29 -3.61
CA LYS A 469 13.55 -8.03 -2.95
C LYS A 469 12.85 -6.82 -3.56
N PHE A 470 12.94 -6.68 -4.88
CA PHE A 470 12.31 -5.57 -5.59
C PHE A 470 11.27 -6.06 -6.59
N ILE A 471 10.20 -5.29 -6.72
CA ILE A 471 9.20 -5.44 -7.77
C ILE A 471 9.09 -4.09 -8.46
N SER A 472 9.14 -4.08 -9.80
CA SER A 472 9.07 -2.84 -10.57
C SER A 472 8.36 -3.05 -11.90
N THR A 473 7.80 -1.96 -12.41
CA THR A 473 7.16 -1.89 -13.73
C THR A 473 7.47 -0.52 -14.37
N PRO A 474 7.68 -0.45 -15.69
CA PRO A 474 7.75 0.81 -16.42
C PRO A 474 6.43 1.59 -16.31
N ALA A 475 6.46 2.86 -16.73
CA ALA A 475 5.28 3.74 -16.69
C ALA A 475 4.15 3.31 -17.65
N ASP A 476 4.49 2.57 -18.71
CA ASP A 476 3.51 2.05 -19.67
C ASP A 476 2.98 0.65 -19.33
N TYR A 477 3.43 0.06 -18.21
CA TYR A 477 3.06 -1.28 -17.76
C TYR A 477 3.32 -2.39 -18.78
N SER A 478 4.26 -2.18 -19.73
CA SER A 478 4.57 -3.15 -20.80
C SER A 478 5.14 -4.47 -20.29
N TYR A 479 5.73 -4.48 -19.09
CA TYR A 479 6.24 -5.67 -18.43
C TYR A 479 6.24 -5.51 -16.90
N ALA A 480 6.32 -6.63 -16.17
CA ALA A 480 6.60 -6.62 -14.74
C ALA A 480 7.96 -7.25 -14.47
N LEU A 481 8.70 -6.71 -13.51
CA LEU A 481 10.00 -7.23 -13.08
C LEU A 481 9.97 -7.61 -11.62
N ILE A 482 10.51 -8.80 -11.30
CA ILE A 482 10.77 -9.24 -9.94
C ILE A 482 12.26 -9.54 -9.83
N SER A 483 12.94 -8.93 -8.86
CA SER A 483 14.31 -9.27 -8.50
C SER A 483 14.32 -10.18 -7.27
N ASP A 484 15.20 -11.17 -7.26
CA ASP A 484 15.60 -11.81 -6.01
C ASP A 484 16.56 -10.88 -5.23
N THR A 485 17.02 -11.30 -4.05
CA THR A 485 17.96 -10.54 -3.22
C THR A 485 19.32 -10.29 -3.89
N SER A 486 19.81 -11.20 -4.73
CA SER A 486 21.17 -11.08 -5.28
C SER A 486 21.42 -11.59 -6.70
N THR A 487 20.72 -12.63 -7.14
CA THR A 487 21.18 -13.38 -8.33
C THR A 487 20.28 -13.24 -9.55
N HIS A 488 18.96 -13.31 -9.38
CA HIS A 488 18.06 -13.45 -10.51
C HIS A 488 17.11 -12.26 -10.67
N LEU A 489 16.82 -11.96 -11.93
CA LEU A 489 15.77 -11.04 -12.36
C LEU A 489 14.81 -11.81 -13.25
N TYR A 490 13.51 -11.65 -13.00
CA TYR A 490 12.44 -12.25 -13.77
C TYR A 490 11.64 -11.14 -14.44
N ILE A 491 11.58 -11.15 -15.78
CA ILE A 491 10.84 -10.16 -16.58
C ILE A 491 9.65 -10.84 -17.24
N TYR A 492 8.45 -10.36 -16.95
CA TYR A 492 7.18 -10.89 -17.45
C TYR A 492 6.57 -9.90 -18.45
N LYS A 493 6.55 -10.26 -19.74
CA LYS A 493 5.97 -9.45 -20.83
C LYS A 493 4.65 -10.05 -21.27
N GLN A 494 3.56 -9.27 -21.29
CA GLN A 494 2.22 -9.80 -21.58
C GLN A 494 1.90 -9.92 -23.07
N ASN A 495 2.39 -9.00 -23.91
CA ASN A 495 2.08 -8.94 -25.34
C ASN A 495 3.34 -8.92 -26.19
N SER A 496 4.05 -10.05 -26.28
CA SER A 496 5.15 -10.20 -27.24
C SER A 496 4.65 -10.87 -28.52
N PRO A 497 4.97 -10.37 -29.73
CA PRO A 497 4.56 -11.03 -30.98
C PRO A 497 5.08 -12.47 -31.01
N ALA A 498 4.21 -13.40 -31.42
CA ALA A 498 4.46 -14.84 -31.38
C ALA A 498 5.55 -15.29 -32.38
N SER A 499 5.91 -14.46 -33.37
CA SER A 499 6.96 -14.74 -34.34
C SER A 499 7.66 -13.46 -34.82
N ASN A 500 8.99 -13.39 -34.66
CA ASN A 500 9.83 -12.45 -35.41
C ASN A 500 10.27 -13.02 -36.78
N LEU A 501 9.85 -14.25 -37.10
CA LEU A 501 10.16 -14.97 -38.34
C LEU A 501 8.93 -14.97 -39.27
N PRO A 502 9.03 -14.43 -40.50
CA PRO A 502 7.93 -14.50 -41.46
C PRO A 502 7.64 -15.97 -41.81
N GLY A 503 6.41 -16.44 -41.51
CA GLY A 503 5.92 -17.77 -41.88
C GLY A 503 5.66 -18.77 -40.74
N SER A 504 5.93 -18.41 -39.48
CA SER A 504 5.74 -19.29 -38.31
C SER A 504 4.51 -18.88 -37.48
N SER A 505 3.31 -19.38 -37.82
CA SER A 505 2.12 -19.18 -36.98
C SER A 505 2.13 -20.18 -35.81
N LEU A 506 2.34 -19.72 -34.58
CA LEU A 506 2.18 -20.57 -33.40
C LEU A 506 0.68 -20.90 -33.22
N ARG A 507 0.36 -22.17 -32.99
CA ARG A 507 -1.02 -22.63 -32.86
C ARG A 507 -1.23 -23.23 -31.48
N ASN A 508 -2.21 -22.74 -30.74
CA ASN A 508 -2.56 -23.29 -29.43
C ASN A 508 -2.98 -24.75 -29.62
N ARG A 509 -2.29 -25.69 -28.95
CA ARG A 509 -2.54 -27.13 -29.11
C ARG A 509 -3.92 -27.57 -28.61
N LYS A 510 -4.49 -26.86 -27.63
CA LYS A 510 -5.81 -27.18 -27.05
C LYS A 510 -6.95 -26.58 -27.87
N SER A 511 -6.83 -25.32 -28.29
CA SER A 511 -7.91 -24.60 -28.98
C SER A 511 -7.79 -24.59 -30.51
N GLY A 512 -6.64 -24.98 -31.07
CA GLY A 512 -6.39 -24.95 -32.50
C GLY A 512 -6.38 -23.54 -33.11
N LYS A 513 -6.39 -22.49 -32.31
CA LYS A 513 -6.31 -21.10 -32.79
C LYS A 513 -4.86 -20.69 -33.04
N VAL A 514 -4.64 -19.87 -34.06
CA VAL A 514 -3.36 -19.20 -34.28
C VAL A 514 -3.19 -18.14 -33.19
N VAL A 515 -2.03 -18.14 -32.57
CA VAL A 515 -1.64 -17.26 -31.48
C VAL A 515 -0.79 -16.15 -32.07
N GLU A 516 -1.31 -14.93 -32.07
CA GLU A 516 -0.61 -13.75 -32.64
C GLU A 516 0.41 -13.17 -31.66
N SER A 517 0.16 -13.29 -30.35
CA SER A 517 1.06 -12.85 -29.29
C SER A 517 1.15 -13.89 -28.17
N ILE A 518 2.33 -14.03 -27.58
CA ILE A 518 2.60 -14.91 -26.45
C ILE A 518 3.18 -14.07 -25.32
N ALA A 519 2.71 -14.32 -24.10
CA ALA A 519 3.31 -13.76 -22.92
C ALA A 519 4.63 -14.47 -22.62
N LYS A 520 5.72 -13.72 -22.48
CA LYS A 520 7.09 -14.23 -22.33
C LYS A 520 7.62 -13.96 -20.92
N GLN A 521 8.37 -14.91 -20.38
CA GLN A 521 9.17 -14.77 -19.17
C GLN A 521 10.65 -14.86 -19.53
N HIS A 522 11.43 -13.82 -19.20
CA HIS A 522 12.89 -13.89 -19.22
C HIS A 522 13.39 -14.14 -17.80
N MET A 523 14.40 -15.00 -17.66
CA MET A 523 15.16 -15.17 -16.43
C MET A 523 16.59 -14.75 -16.71
N ILE A 524 17.06 -13.74 -15.98
CA ILE A 524 18.40 -13.18 -16.14
C ILE A 524 19.17 -13.46 -14.85
N SER A 525 20.39 -13.98 -14.99
CA SER A 525 21.29 -14.21 -13.88
C SER A 525 22.43 -13.20 -13.93
N LEU A 526 22.61 -12.44 -12.84
CA LEU A 526 23.72 -11.51 -12.69
C LEU A 526 25.00 -12.29 -12.33
N GLU A 527 26.13 -11.92 -12.93
CA GLU A 527 27.39 -12.66 -12.79
C GLU A 527 28.01 -12.58 -11.38
N ASN A 528 27.78 -11.47 -10.67
CA ASN A 528 28.47 -11.20 -9.40
C ASN A 528 27.79 -11.82 -8.18
N HIS A 529 26.56 -12.33 -8.30
CA HIS A 529 25.75 -12.86 -7.19
C HIS A 529 25.69 -11.94 -5.96
N CYS A 530 25.92 -10.64 -6.16
CA CYS A 530 25.95 -9.64 -5.10
C CYS A 530 24.54 -9.18 -4.76
N GLU A 531 24.35 -8.71 -3.54
CA GLU A 531 23.07 -8.11 -3.15
C GLU A 531 22.67 -6.98 -4.09
N ILE A 532 21.41 -7.02 -4.56
CA ILE A 532 20.81 -5.94 -5.33
C ILE A 532 20.40 -4.85 -4.33
N LEU A 533 20.94 -3.64 -4.50
CA LEU A 533 20.70 -2.48 -3.64
C LEU A 533 19.74 -1.47 -4.28
N GLY A 534 19.62 -1.47 -5.60
CA GLY A 534 18.65 -0.61 -6.27
C GLY A 534 18.21 -1.14 -7.62
N LEU A 535 17.01 -0.74 -8.03
CA LEU A 535 16.37 -1.19 -9.26
C LEU A 535 15.53 -0.06 -9.86
N ILE A 536 15.72 0.23 -11.15
CA ILE A 536 14.86 1.15 -11.90
C ILE A 536 14.48 0.49 -13.23
N THR A 537 13.20 0.56 -13.59
CA THR A 537 12.69 0.10 -14.88
C THR A 537 12.14 1.26 -15.69
N THR A 538 12.59 1.39 -16.93
CA THR A 538 12.00 2.23 -17.97
C THR A 538 11.44 1.34 -19.08
N ASN A 539 10.73 1.92 -20.04
CA ASN A 539 10.13 1.14 -21.12
C ASN A 539 11.18 0.39 -21.97
N GLU A 540 12.42 0.91 -22.02
CA GLU A 540 13.49 0.37 -22.86
C GLU A 540 14.59 -0.33 -22.07
N ARG A 541 14.78 0.02 -20.79
CA ARG A 541 15.94 -0.38 -20.01
C ARG A 541 15.60 -0.66 -18.57
N THR A 542 16.29 -1.63 -17.99
CA THR A 542 16.34 -1.85 -16.55
C THR A 542 17.74 -1.60 -16.03
N PHE A 543 17.84 -0.83 -14.95
CA PHE A 543 19.08 -0.52 -14.25
C PHE A 543 19.10 -1.23 -12.90
N ILE A 544 20.19 -1.92 -12.60
CA ILE A 544 20.36 -2.69 -11.36
C ILE A 544 21.65 -2.25 -10.69
N LEU A 545 21.54 -1.78 -9.44
CA LEU A 545 22.66 -1.31 -8.65
C LEU A 545 23.05 -2.40 -7.62
N THR A 546 24.32 -2.77 -7.59
CA THR A 546 24.95 -3.58 -6.53
C THR A 546 25.99 -2.74 -5.79
N ASP A 547 26.65 -3.31 -4.78
CA ASP A 547 27.66 -2.62 -3.94
C ASP A 547 28.75 -1.90 -4.75
N ASP A 548 29.23 -2.51 -5.84
CA ASP A 548 30.37 -2.05 -6.63
C ASP A 548 30.10 -1.95 -8.14
N GLN A 549 28.86 -2.18 -8.60
CA GLN A 549 28.54 -2.23 -10.03
C GLN A 549 27.13 -1.71 -10.36
N LEU A 550 27.00 -1.22 -11.60
CA LEU A 550 25.71 -0.97 -12.25
C LEU A 550 25.55 -1.93 -13.42
N PHE A 551 24.45 -2.69 -13.45
CA PHE A 551 24.03 -3.47 -14.61
C PHE A 551 22.92 -2.75 -15.38
N ILE A 552 22.93 -2.91 -16.70
CA ILE A 552 21.94 -2.34 -17.62
C ILE A 552 21.46 -3.45 -18.53
N ILE A 553 20.14 -3.66 -18.54
CA ILE A 553 19.48 -4.67 -19.37
C ILE A 553 18.59 -3.91 -20.36
N THR A 554 18.80 -4.15 -21.65
CA THR A 554 17.93 -3.61 -22.71
C THR A 554 16.74 -4.54 -22.91
N ILE A 555 15.53 -3.99 -22.84
CA ILE A 555 14.26 -4.72 -22.84
C ILE A 555 13.75 -4.98 -24.25
#